data_AF-A0A3N0GHE4-F1
#
_entry.id   AF-A0A3N0GHE4-F1
#
_cell.length_a   1.000
_cell.length_b   1.000
_cell.length_c   1.000
_cell.angle_alpha   90.00
_cell.angle_beta   90.00
_cell.angle_gamma   90.00
#
_symmetry.space_group_name_H-M   'P 1'
#
loop_
_entity.id
_entity.type
_entity.pdbx_description
1 polymer ?
#
loop_
_entity_poly.entity_id
_entity_poly.type
_entity_poly.pdbx_seq_one_letter_code
_entity_poly.pdbx_strand_id
1 'polypeptide(L)'
;MEHDEYAEDDAAFLQHLDSLGVPHPYASRRAEPLGLDRNTQEGALLAFSNALRPEVRAHRVVAAVLLVAFALPVVFTLLRVLGVLLRLLTG
;
A
#
# COMPACT_ATOMS: atom_id res chain seq x y z
N MET A 1 38.65 -1.09 -4.82
CA MET A 1 37.72 -0.04 -5.23
C MET A 1 37.04 -0.58 -6.48
N GLU A 2 35.95 -1.31 -6.31
CA GLU A 2 35.21 -2.04 -7.36
C GLU A 2 33.70 -1.78 -7.18
N HIS A 3 33.34 -0.67 -6.53
CA HIS A 3 32.00 -0.42 -6.00
C HIS A 3 31.23 0.65 -6.77
N ASP A 4 31.80 1.16 -7.87
CA ASP A 4 31.27 2.33 -8.58
C ASP A 4 30.69 1.99 -9.97
N GLU A 5 31.15 0.91 -10.62
CA GLU A 5 30.71 0.53 -11.97
C GLU A 5 29.26 -0.02 -11.98
N TYR A 6 28.90 -0.83 -10.98
CA TYR A 6 27.53 -1.34 -10.82
C TYR A 6 26.51 -0.23 -10.50
N ALA A 7 26.93 0.80 -9.74
CA ALA A 7 26.06 1.91 -9.38
C ALA A 7 25.76 2.83 -10.58
N GLU A 8 26.71 2.96 -11.51
CA GLU A 8 26.57 3.79 -12.70
C GLU A 8 25.64 3.14 -13.74
N ASP A 9 25.76 1.82 -13.92
CA ASP A 9 24.85 1.03 -14.77
C ASP A 9 23.41 1.05 -14.25
N ASP A 10 23.21 0.92 -12.94
CA ASP A 10 21.89 0.99 -12.32
C ASP A 10 21.26 2.38 -12.49
N ALA A 11 22.05 3.45 -12.36
CA ALA A 11 21.58 4.82 -12.60
C ALA A 11 21.15 5.04 -14.06
N ALA A 12 21.91 4.51 -15.01
CA ALA A 12 21.58 4.57 -16.44
C ALA A 12 20.31 3.77 -16.76
N PHE A 13 20.15 2.59 -16.16
CA PHE A 13 18.95 1.77 -16.30
C PHE A 13 17.71 2.46 -15.73
N LEU A 14 17.81 3.08 -14.55
CA LEU A 14 16.71 3.84 -13.95
C LEU A 14 16.32 5.07 -14.79
N GLN A 15 17.29 5.76 -15.36
CA GLN A 15 17.03 6.88 -16.29
C GLN A 15 16.32 6.40 -17.56
N HIS A 16 16.66 5.21 -18.06
CA HIS A 16 15.97 4.61 -19.18
C HIS A 16 14.50 4.28 -18.84
N LEU A 17 14.23 3.72 -17.65
CA LEU A 17 12.86 3.44 -17.21
C LEU A 17 12.00 4.71 -17.06
N ASP A 18 12.58 5.80 -16.56
CA ASP A 18 11.92 7.11 -16.46
C ASP A 18 11.55 7.64 -17.85
N SER A 19 12.45 7.49 -18.83
CA SER A 19 12.19 7.87 -20.22
C SER A 19 11.03 7.08 -20.86
N LEU A 20 10.78 5.86 -20.38
CA LEU A 20 9.68 5.01 -20.82
C LEU A 20 8.37 5.27 -20.06
N GLY A 21 8.37 6.19 -19.09
CA GLY A 21 7.22 6.47 -18.23
C GLY A 21 6.82 5.28 -17.35
N VAL A 22 7.72 4.32 -17.14
CA VAL A 22 7.48 3.14 -16.30
C VAL A 22 7.65 3.55 -14.83
N PRO A 23 6.66 3.31 -13.96
CA PRO A 23 6.78 3.64 -12.54
C PRO A 23 8.02 2.96 -11.94
N HIS A 24 8.86 3.75 -11.27
CA HIS A 24 10.04 3.22 -10.60
C HIS A 24 9.64 2.14 -9.58
N PRO A 25 10.42 1.04 -9.48
CA PRO A 25 10.21 0.01 -8.45
C PRO A 25 10.36 0.56 -7.02
N TYR A 26 11.06 1.70 -6.88
CA TYR A 26 11.20 2.46 -5.64
C TYR A 26 10.53 3.83 -5.83
N ALA A 27 9.60 4.19 -4.94
CA ALA A 27 8.75 5.36 -5.09
C ALA A 27 9.49 6.71 -5.18
N SER A 28 10.80 6.75 -4.93
CA SER A 28 11.62 7.94 -5.16
C SER A 28 13.10 7.59 -5.34
N ARG A 29 13.82 8.38 -6.14
CA ARG A 29 15.29 8.33 -6.34
C ARG A 29 16.11 8.50 -5.03
N ARG A 30 15.45 8.78 -3.89
CA ARG A 30 16.06 8.92 -2.55
C ARG A 30 15.97 7.67 -1.68
N ALA A 31 15.29 6.60 -2.10
CA ALA A 31 15.13 5.39 -1.28
C ALA A 31 16.43 4.55 -1.19
N GLU A 32 17.28 4.63 -2.20
CA GLU A 32 18.53 3.88 -2.32
C GLU A 32 19.61 4.29 -1.29
N PRO A 33 19.95 5.59 -1.08
CA PRO A 33 20.90 5.99 -0.04
C PRO A 33 20.40 5.75 1.39
N LEU A 34 19.12 5.41 1.57
CA LEU A 34 18.53 5.06 2.86
C LEU A 34 18.56 3.53 3.13
N GLY A 35 19.05 2.71 2.19
CA GLY A 35 19.14 1.26 2.36
C GLY A 35 17.80 0.51 2.26
N LEU A 36 16.75 1.17 1.74
CA LEU A 36 15.45 0.53 1.52
C LEU A 36 15.47 -0.29 0.21
N ASP A 37 16.18 -1.41 0.24
CA ASP A 37 16.14 -2.44 -0.81
C ASP A 37 14.79 -3.20 -0.77
N ARG A 38 14.34 -3.76 -1.90
CA ARG A 38 13.11 -4.55 -2.03
C ARG A 38 13.10 -5.80 -1.14
N ASN A 39 14.28 -6.29 -0.75
CA ASN A 39 14.43 -7.41 0.17
C ASN A 39 14.35 -7.00 1.65
N THR A 40 14.30 -5.69 1.93
CA THR A 40 14.07 -5.18 3.28
C THR A 40 12.58 -4.98 3.52
N GLN A 41 12.14 -5.22 4.75
CA GLN A 41 10.75 -5.09 5.15
C GLN A 41 10.22 -3.66 4.90
N GLU A 42 11.07 -2.65 5.08
CA GLU A 42 10.73 -1.24 4.85
C GLU A 42 10.57 -0.91 3.35
N GLY A 43 11.46 -1.43 2.49
CA GLY A 43 11.32 -1.29 1.03
C GLY A 43 10.07 -1.97 0.48
N ALA A 44 9.69 -3.12 1.04
CA ALA A 44 8.45 -3.82 0.70
C ALA A 44 7.19 -3.04 1.13
N LEU A 45 7.20 -2.42 2.32
CA LEU A 45 6.12 -1.56 2.78
C LEU A 45 5.99 -0.29 1.93
N LEU A 46 7.12 0.31 1.53
CA LEU A 46 7.13 1.48 0.66
C LEU A 46 6.61 1.14 -0.76
N ALA A 47 7.05 0.02 -1.34
CA ALA A 47 6.56 -0.48 -2.62
C ALA A 47 5.05 -0.84 -2.57
N PHE A 48 4.59 -1.42 -1.46
CA PHE A 48 3.16 -1.69 -1.23
C PHE A 48 2.37 -0.38 -1.16
N SER A 49 2.82 0.60 -0.38
CA SER A 49 2.15 1.90 -0.27
C SER A 49 2.09 2.67 -1.59
N ASN A 50 3.12 2.55 -2.43
CA ASN A 50 3.16 3.15 -3.77
C ASN A 50 2.29 2.40 -4.79
N ALA A 51 2.08 1.10 -4.59
CA ALA A 51 1.16 0.29 -5.40
C ALA A 51 -0.31 0.60 -5.09
N LEU A 52 -0.63 1.16 -3.92
CA LEU A 52 -1.93 1.74 -3.62
C LEU A 52 -2.08 3.07 -4.36
N ARG A 53 -2.20 3.04 -5.69
CA ARG A 53 -2.59 4.21 -6.49
C ARG A 53 -4.10 4.44 -6.35
N PRO A 54 -4.57 5.46 -5.60
CA PRO A 54 -6.00 5.80 -5.49
C PRO A 54 -6.58 6.33 -6.82
N GLU A 55 -5.72 6.58 -7.81
CA GLU A 55 -6.03 7.07 -9.15
C GLU A 55 -6.75 6.02 -10.02
N VAL A 56 -6.60 4.72 -9.71
CA VAL A 56 -7.29 3.66 -10.45
C VAL A 56 -8.68 3.47 -9.85
N ARG A 57 -9.70 4.05 -10.49
CA ARG A 57 -11.13 3.97 -10.05
C ARG A 57 -11.58 2.56 -9.68
N ALA A 58 -11.07 1.53 -10.35
CA ALA A 58 -11.37 0.13 -10.08
C ALA A 58 -10.88 -0.35 -8.70
N HIS A 59 -9.69 0.09 -8.24
CA HIS A 59 -9.17 -0.26 -6.91
C HIS A 59 -9.99 0.36 -5.79
N ARG A 60 -10.47 1.60 -5.98
CA ARG A 60 -11.33 2.26 -5.02
C ARG A 60 -12.66 1.51 -4.80
N VAL A 61 -13.21 0.92 -5.86
CA VAL A 61 -14.44 0.12 -5.76
C VAL A 61 -14.17 -1.18 -5.00
N VAL A 62 -13.10 -1.92 -5.33
CA VAL A 62 -12.77 -3.18 -4.62
C VAL A 62 -12.45 -2.93 -3.15
N ALA A 63 -11.69 -1.88 -2.83
CA ALA A 63 -11.42 -1.49 -1.45
C ALA A 63 -12.71 -1.12 -0.69
N ALA A 64 -13.63 -0.37 -1.31
CA ALA A 64 -14.92 -0.05 -0.72
C ALA A 64 -15.80 -1.29 -0.52
N VAL A 65 -15.79 -2.23 -1.48
CA VAL A 65 -16.53 -3.50 -1.36
C VAL A 65 -15.97 -4.35 -0.22
N LEU A 66 -14.64 -4.50 -0.14
CA LEU A 66 -14.00 -5.23 0.96
C LEU A 66 -14.30 -4.59 2.32
N LEU A 67 -14.21 -3.25 2.38
CA LEU A 67 -14.52 -2.48 3.58
C LEU A 67 -15.97 -2.74 4.02
N VAL A 68 -16.94 -2.64 3.10
CA VAL A 68 -18.35 -2.89 3.40
C VAL A 68 -18.56 -4.35 3.82
N ALA A 69 -17.97 -5.31 3.11
CA ALA A 69 -18.09 -6.73 3.43
C ALA A 69 -17.59 -7.06 4.84
N PHE A 70 -16.53 -6.38 5.30
CA PHE A 70 -15.97 -6.56 6.63
C PHE A 70 -16.67 -5.73 7.71
N ALA A 71 -17.07 -4.49 7.40
CA ALA A 71 -17.70 -3.57 8.35
C ALA A 71 -19.16 -3.93 8.62
N LEU A 72 -19.91 -4.40 7.61
CA LEU A 72 -21.33 -4.74 7.74
C LEU A 72 -21.61 -5.76 8.87
N PRO A 73 -20.93 -6.92 8.95
CA PRO A 73 -21.17 -7.87 10.03
C PRO A 73 -20.82 -7.30 11.42
N VAL A 74 -19.81 -6.44 11.51
CA VAL A 74 -19.42 -5.77 12.77
C VAL A 74 -20.50 -4.81 13.22
N VAL A 75 -20.97 -3.93 12.32
CA VAL A 75 -22.06 -2.99 12.60
C VAL A 75 -23.34 -3.73 12.99
N PHE A 76 -23.67 -4.81 12.28
CA PHE A 76 -24.85 -5.63 12.61
C PHE A 76 -24.74 -6.26 14.00
N THR A 77 -23.55 -6.77 14.35
CA THR A 77 -23.30 -7.35 15.68
C THR A 77 -23.45 -6.29 16.78
N LEU A 78 -22.91 -5.08 16.56
CA LEU A 78 -23.04 -3.97 17.50
C LEU A 78 -24.51 -3.57 17.69
N LEU A 79 -25.28 -3.41 16.61
CA LEU A 79 -26.70 -3.08 16.68
C LEU A 79 -27.49 -4.18 17.41
N ARG A 80 -27.17 -5.45 17.15
CA ARG A 80 -27.81 -6.59 17.83
C ARG A 80 -27.52 -6.57 19.33
N VAL A 81 -26.26 -6.40 19.72
CA VAL A 81 -25.87 -6.33 21.13
C VAL A 81 -26.52 -5.13 21.81
N LEU A 82 -26.51 -3.96 21.17
CA LEU A 82 -27.15 -2.76 21.69
C LEU A 82 -28.67 -2.95 21.86
N GLY A 83 -29.34 -3.58 20.89
CA GLY A 83 -30.77 -3.88 20.99
C GLY A 83 -31.10 -4.86 22.12
N VAL A 84 -30.26 -5.89 22.32
CA VAL A 84 -30.41 -6.82 23.46
C VAL A 84 -30.17 -6.09 24.78
N LEU A 85 -29.13 -5.28 24.87
CA LEU A 85 -28.80 -4.52 26.07
C LEU A 85 -29.92 -3.53 26.43
N LEU A 86 -30.45 -2.82 25.44
CA LEU A 86 -31.55 -1.88 25.64
C LEU A 86 -32.81 -2.59 26.13
N ARG A 87 -33.11 -3.77 25.58
CA ARG A 87 -34.24 -4.62 26.00
C ARG A 87 -34.07 -5.15 27.42
N LEU A 88 -32.86 -5.45 27.85
CA LEU A 88 -32.57 -5.85 29.24
C LEU A 88 -32.73 -4.69 30.22
N LEU A 89 -32.47 -3.45 29.79
CA LEU A 89 -32.54 -2.27 30.64
C LEU A 89 -33.97 -1.71 30.79
N THR A 90 -34.84 -1.97 29.81
CA THR A 90 -36.23 -1.49 29.77
C THR A 90 -37.28 -2.56 30.07
N GLY A 91 -36.85 -3.80 30.34
CA GLY A 91 -37.69 -4.94 30.67
C GLY A 91 -37.77 -5.29 32.15
#